data_AF-A0A2B7Y2A3-F1
#
_entry.id   AF-A0A2B7Y2A3-F1
#
_cell.length_a   1.000
_cell.length_b   1.000
_cell.length_c   1.000
_cell.angle_alpha   90.00
_cell.angle_beta   90.00
_cell.angle_gamma   90.00
#
_symmetry.space_group_name_H-M   'P 1'
#
loop_
_entity.id
_entity.type
_entity.pdbx_description
1 polymer ?
#
loop_
_entity_poly.entity_id
_entity_poly.type
_entity_poly.pdbx_seq_one_letter_code
_entity_poly.pdbx_strand_id
1 'polypeptide(L)'
;MNSVFFTLSAADHQWHDLQRHLPRFDEYQRAISDNQRARIVRDNIQNSPHIIAWYLCRRYRLFFKHVIQPKFNVIDYWFRYEWQSRGSGHIHGFFYSSDAPVADMRTETSRRGLAMYWGNAISAVNPNPTRLPDGRHPSSLPFHQQVNSKDYCAALINRFGRHTQHSEAYCLRKDRASGEVKCRFYYPRPLRDEAAICCRNGEPGPPAHKSQWAFSAQRNDPLLQAFSPIVTLGWLANGDLSPSTSIEAVLKYAAKYCTKDEVKSQSYRQIAQTVCSTVTHSRAPCPMTSVVAKVLNRFVGERDWSAQEVCHQLMGEPLVETSRVVVTLYCFPINTGEDTFEITDNDIVRQESIIDKYRVRSPAVELVTLLDYARHYNWSTNRPRPRARPRVISYFPRYPSNREDIKYEDFCRVKMMLHHPFRVVDDLLLAFDEHFTTWTEAYDYCRRHHQGTHAPDTLDATEEETLEEEEFEANEQQVEADLIQEGWEVLAAGVPGHEHVEDEPTDLGLRNMDVEYDWHSHA
;
A
#
# COMPACT_ATOMS: atom_id res chain seq x y z
N MET A 1 -13.39 12.44 -9.39
CA MET A 1 -11.92 12.39 -9.26
C MET A 1 -11.36 11.45 -10.32
N ASN A 2 -10.09 11.64 -10.69
CA ASN A 2 -9.45 11.01 -11.84
C ASN A 2 -8.33 10.04 -11.41
N SER A 3 -8.59 9.26 -10.36
CA SER A 3 -7.56 8.52 -9.64
C SER A 3 -7.52 7.03 -10.01
N VAL A 4 -6.33 6.44 -9.91
CA VAL A 4 -6.09 5.01 -10.11
C VAL A 4 -5.31 4.48 -8.91
N PHE A 5 -5.80 3.40 -8.33
CA PHE A 5 -5.03 2.59 -7.40
C PHE A 5 -4.11 1.67 -8.17
N PHE A 6 -2.90 1.47 -7.65
CA PHE A 6 -2.01 0.48 -8.19
C PHE A 6 -1.32 -0.30 -7.07
N THR A 7 -1.00 -1.54 -7.38
CA THR A 7 -0.11 -2.39 -6.59
C THR A 7 0.94 -2.97 -7.52
N LEU A 8 2.21 -2.91 -7.15
CA LEU A 8 3.30 -3.52 -7.90
C LEU A 8 4.10 -4.45 -7.00
N SER A 9 4.20 -5.72 -7.37
CA SER A 9 5.02 -6.71 -6.66
C SER A 9 6.47 -6.66 -7.14
N ALA A 10 7.42 -6.97 -6.26
CA ALA A 10 8.78 -7.27 -6.66
C ALA A 10 8.88 -8.70 -7.20
N ALA A 11 9.53 -8.87 -8.36
CA ALA A 11 9.96 -10.18 -8.86
C ALA A 11 11.48 -10.32 -8.70
N ASP A 12 11.95 -10.12 -7.48
CA ASP A 12 13.36 -10.20 -7.06
C ASP A 12 14.05 -11.52 -7.46
N HIS A 13 13.31 -12.64 -7.46
CA HIS A 13 13.79 -13.93 -7.96
C HIS A 13 13.97 -14.01 -9.49
N GLN A 14 13.34 -13.11 -10.24
CA GLN A 14 13.24 -13.24 -11.70
C GLN A 14 14.06 -12.20 -12.45
N TRP A 15 14.12 -10.96 -11.95
CA TRP A 15 14.71 -9.85 -12.68
C TRP A 15 16.19 -10.05 -13.02
N HIS A 16 16.48 -10.28 -14.29
CA HIS A 16 17.84 -10.46 -14.79
C HIS A 16 18.73 -9.23 -14.54
N ASP A 17 18.16 -8.02 -14.67
CA ASP A 17 18.86 -6.76 -14.42
C ASP A 17 19.21 -6.57 -12.95
N LEU A 18 18.36 -7.03 -12.00
CA LEU A 18 18.73 -7.11 -10.59
C LEU A 18 19.91 -8.06 -10.36
N GLN A 19 19.90 -9.24 -11.00
CA GLN A 19 20.98 -10.23 -10.83
C GLN A 19 22.36 -9.69 -11.25
N ARG A 20 22.42 -8.71 -12.16
CA ARG A 20 23.68 -8.04 -12.54
C ARG A 20 24.34 -7.26 -11.40
N HIS A 21 23.57 -6.88 -10.38
CA HIS A 21 24.05 -6.18 -9.20
C HIS A 21 24.43 -7.12 -8.06
N LEU A 22 24.12 -8.41 -8.19
CA LEU A 22 24.32 -9.41 -7.15
C LEU A 22 25.61 -10.22 -7.38
N PRO A 23 26.19 -10.81 -6.31
CA PRO A 23 27.32 -11.72 -6.44
C PRO A 23 27.03 -12.86 -7.42
N ARG A 24 28.09 -13.50 -7.94
CA ARG A 24 27.97 -14.72 -8.77
C ARG A 24 27.13 -14.54 -10.04
N PHE A 25 26.98 -13.32 -10.55
CA PHE A 25 26.26 -13.05 -11.80
C PHE A 25 26.84 -13.84 -12.98
N ASP A 26 28.17 -13.97 -13.04
CA ASP A 26 28.89 -14.79 -14.00
C ASP A 26 28.46 -16.27 -13.98
N GLU A 27 28.30 -16.85 -12.79
CA GLU A 27 27.78 -18.21 -12.62
C GLU A 27 26.31 -18.30 -13.00
N TYR A 28 25.50 -17.29 -12.64
CA TYR A 28 24.09 -17.19 -13.02
C TYR A 28 23.91 -17.20 -14.54
N GLN A 29 24.78 -16.50 -15.28
CA GLN A 29 24.76 -16.47 -16.74
C GLN A 29 25.18 -17.80 -17.37
N ARG A 30 26.19 -18.48 -16.79
CA ARG A 30 26.70 -19.77 -17.28
C ARG A 30 25.90 -20.97 -16.79
N ALA A 31 24.91 -20.76 -15.91
CA ALA A 31 24.10 -21.83 -15.34
C ALA A 31 23.39 -22.64 -16.44
N ILE A 32 23.65 -23.94 -16.44
CA ILE A 32 23.20 -24.89 -17.47
C ILE A 32 21.73 -25.27 -17.25
N SER A 33 21.27 -25.24 -15.99
CA SER A 33 19.89 -25.55 -15.61
C SER A 33 19.22 -24.41 -14.86
N ASP A 34 17.89 -24.33 -14.98
CA ASP A 34 17.09 -23.37 -14.21
C ASP A 34 17.17 -23.62 -12.70
N ASN A 35 17.36 -24.88 -12.27
CA ASN A 35 17.56 -25.23 -10.87
C ASN A 35 18.87 -24.66 -10.30
N GLN A 36 19.96 -24.74 -11.07
CA GLN A 36 21.24 -24.13 -10.68
C GLN A 36 21.09 -22.61 -10.59
N ARG A 37 20.44 -22.00 -11.57
CA ARG A 37 20.17 -20.55 -11.58
C ARG A 37 19.33 -20.13 -10.38
N ALA A 38 18.27 -20.86 -10.07
CA ALA A 38 17.38 -20.59 -8.95
C ALA A 38 18.09 -20.70 -7.58
N ARG A 39 19.06 -21.62 -7.43
CA ARG A 39 19.90 -21.71 -6.23
C ARG A 39 20.74 -20.44 -6.04
N ILE A 40 21.45 -20.02 -7.09
CA ILE A 40 22.27 -18.79 -7.05
C ILE A 40 21.42 -17.57 -6.69
N VAL A 41 20.24 -17.44 -7.31
CA VAL A 41 19.29 -16.37 -7.03
C VAL A 41 18.86 -16.36 -5.56
N ARG A 42 18.48 -17.52 -5.00
CA ARG A 42 18.07 -17.63 -3.60
C ARG A 42 19.20 -17.23 -2.65
N ASP A 43 20.41 -17.75 -2.89
CA ASP A 43 21.59 -17.41 -2.09
C ASP A 43 21.85 -15.90 -2.12
N ASN A 44 21.75 -15.28 -3.31
CA ASN A 44 21.95 -13.85 -3.46
C ASN A 44 20.90 -13.01 -2.74
N ILE A 45 19.61 -13.36 -2.86
CA ILE A 45 18.52 -12.63 -2.20
C ILE A 45 18.67 -12.70 -0.69
N GLN A 46 19.00 -13.88 -0.15
CA GLN A 46 19.16 -14.09 1.28
C GLN A 46 20.40 -13.36 1.83
N ASN A 47 21.51 -13.36 1.10
CA ASN A 47 22.78 -12.81 1.57
C ASN A 47 23.01 -11.34 1.16
N SER A 48 22.17 -10.77 0.32
CA SER A 48 22.30 -9.37 -0.15
C SER A 48 20.98 -8.58 -0.11
N PRO A 49 20.21 -8.61 0.99
CA PRO A 49 18.89 -7.97 1.09
C PRO A 49 18.93 -6.45 0.88
N HIS A 50 20.05 -5.81 1.23
CA HIS A 50 20.28 -4.38 1.01
C HIS A 50 20.30 -4.00 -0.48
N ILE A 51 20.90 -4.82 -1.35
CA ILE A 51 20.87 -4.61 -2.80
C ILE A 51 19.44 -4.77 -3.31
N ILE A 52 18.68 -5.75 -2.82
CA ILE A 52 17.30 -5.99 -3.26
C ILE A 52 16.40 -4.81 -2.90
N ALA A 53 16.46 -4.37 -1.64
CA ALA A 53 15.68 -3.23 -1.15
C ALA A 53 15.99 -1.95 -1.93
N TRP A 54 17.29 -1.62 -2.07
CA TRP A 54 17.71 -0.43 -2.83
C TRP A 54 17.28 -0.52 -4.29
N TYR A 55 17.43 -1.69 -4.92
CA TYR A 55 17.06 -1.90 -6.30
C TYR A 55 15.56 -1.73 -6.53
N LEU A 56 14.72 -2.23 -5.63
CA LEU A 56 13.27 -2.04 -5.71
C LEU A 56 12.90 -0.55 -5.72
N CYS A 57 13.43 0.22 -4.77
CA CYS A 57 13.20 1.67 -4.71
C CYS A 57 13.69 2.37 -5.98
N ARG A 58 14.91 2.04 -6.42
CA ARG A 58 15.50 2.65 -7.62
C ARG A 58 14.71 2.31 -8.88
N ARG A 59 14.37 1.03 -9.07
CA ARG A 59 13.59 0.54 -10.22
C ARG A 59 12.23 1.22 -10.26
N TYR A 60 11.52 1.28 -9.13
CA TYR A 60 10.20 1.90 -9.08
C TYR A 60 10.26 3.40 -9.36
N ARG A 61 11.18 4.16 -8.74
CA ARG A 61 11.30 5.61 -9.01
C ARG A 61 11.58 5.89 -10.49
N LEU A 62 12.44 5.10 -11.12
CA LEU A 62 12.72 5.24 -12.56
C LEU A 62 11.50 4.84 -13.40
N PHE A 63 10.86 3.73 -13.08
CA PHE A 63 9.68 3.25 -13.79
C PHE A 63 8.51 4.24 -13.67
N PHE A 64 8.27 4.78 -12.49
CA PHE A 64 7.25 5.78 -12.24
C PHE A 64 7.52 7.06 -13.04
N LYS A 65 8.73 7.61 -12.94
CA LYS A 65 9.13 8.85 -13.62
C LYS A 65 9.11 8.74 -15.14
N HIS A 66 9.57 7.62 -15.70
CA HIS A 66 9.80 7.49 -17.14
C HIS A 66 8.68 6.75 -17.88
N VAL A 67 7.83 5.99 -17.18
CA VAL A 67 6.74 5.21 -17.79
C VAL A 67 5.38 5.65 -17.26
N ILE A 68 5.11 5.52 -15.96
CA ILE A 68 3.77 5.78 -15.38
C ILE A 68 3.40 7.26 -15.54
N GLN A 69 4.26 8.16 -15.09
CA GLN A 69 3.99 9.59 -15.07
C GLN A 69 3.72 10.17 -16.47
N PRO A 70 4.55 9.91 -17.49
CA PRO A 70 4.27 10.37 -18.85
C PRO A 70 3.07 9.67 -19.49
N LYS A 71 2.87 8.36 -19.25
CA LYS A 71 1.78 7.60 -19.88
C LYS A 71 0.39 8.04 -19.39
N PHE A 72 0.27 8.35 -18.10
CA PHE A 72 -1.00 8.68 -17.47
C PHE A 72 -1.15 10.17 -17.17
N ASN A 73 -0.22 11.01 -17.61
CA ASN A 73 -0.17 12.44 -17.30
C ASN A 73 -0.40 12.71 -15.81
N VAL A 74 0.45 12.09 -14.98
CA VAL A 74 0.26 12.08 -13.53
C VAL A 74 0.50 13.47 -12.96
N ILE A 75 -0.54 14.02 -12.36
CA ILE A 75 -0.50 15.31 -11.68
C ILE A 75 -0.31 15.16 -10.18
N ASP A 76 -0.77 14.11 -9.52
CA ASP A 76 -0.55 13.90 -8.09
C ASP A 76 -0.40 12.41 -7.78
N TYR A 77 0.33 12.07 -6.72
CA TYR A 77 0.53 10.67 -6.34
C TYR A 77 0.85 10.52 -4.87
N TRP A 78 0.58 9.32 -4.38
CA TRP A 78 1.02 8.81 -3.09
C TRP A 78 1.32 7.33 -3.26
N PHE A 79 2.40 6.85 -2.65
CA PHE A 79 2.68 5.43 -2.56
C PHE A 79 3.46 5.09 -1.30
N ARG A 80 3.37 3.82 -0.91
CA ARG A 80 4.13 3.23 0.18
C ARG A 80 4.77 1.92 -0.24
N TYR A 81 5.89 1.60 0.39
CA TYR A 81 6.45 0.26 0.38
C TYR A 81 5.77 -0.58 1.47
N GLU A 82 5.60 -1.86 1.18
CA GLU A 82 5.14 -2.89 2.12
C GLU A 82 5.90 -4.18 1.81
N TRP A 83 6.17 -5.03 2.80
CA TRP A 83 6.78 -6.34 2.57
C TRP A 83 5.78 -7.45 2.82
N GLN A 84 5.73 -8.42 1.91
CA GLN A 84 4.98 -9.68 2.09
C GLN A 84 5.56 -10.53 3.23
N SER A 85 4.83 -11.56 3.66
CA SER A 85 5.29 -12.48 4.73
C SER A 85 6.65 -13.13 4.39
N ARG A 86 6.86 -13.47 3.12
CA ARG A 86 8.13 -13.97 2.57
C ARG A 86 9.23 -12.91 2.42
N GLY A 87 8.97 -11.67 2.85
CA GLY A 87 9.94 -10.58 2.87
C GLY A 87 10.19 -9.88 1.53
N SER A 88 9.38 -10.13 0.50
CA SER A 88 9.51 -9.47 -0.80
C SER A 88 8.68 -8.18 -0.85
N GLY A 89 9.28 -7.11 -1.36
CA GLY A 89 8.67 -5.77 -1.37
C GLY A 89 7.51 -5.62 -2.37
N HIS A 90 6.55 -4.80 -1.98
CA HIS A 90 5.35 -4.41 -2.69
C HIS A 90 5.21 -2.90 -2.63
N ILE A 91 4.60 -2.32 -3.65
CA ILE A 91 4.38 -0.89 -3.72
C ILE A 91 2.90 -0.67 -3.94
N HIS A 92 2.25 -0.13 -2.92
CA HIS A 92 0.83 0.24 -2.94
C HIS A 92 0.73 1.74 -3.11
N GLY A 93 -0.17 2.21 -3.95
CA GLY A 93 -0.35 3.64 -4.11
C GLY A 93 -1.53 4.01 -4.96
N PHE A 94 -1.68 5.31 -5.14
CA PHE A 94 -2.59 5.88 -6.10
C PHE A 94 -1.99 7.11 -6.74
N PHE A 95 -2.45 7.39 -7.96
CA PHE A 95 -2.11 8.62 -8.66
C PHE A 95 -3.35 9.24 -9.30
N TYR A 96 -3.28 10.55 -9.53
CA TYR A 96 -4.28 11.34 -10.24
C TYR A 96 -3.77 11.68 -11.64
N SER A 97 -4.61 11.43 -12.63
CA SER A 97 -4.37 11.81 -14.03
C SER A 97 -5.14 13.09 -14.36
N SER A 98 -4.49 14.03 -15.06
CA SER A 98 -5.22 15.20 -15.61
C SER A 98 -6.11 14.86 -16.79
N ASP A 99 -5.82 13.76 -17.49
CA ASP A 99 -6.49 13.42 -18.75
C ASP A 99 -7.71 12.52 -18.53
N ALA A 100 -7.74 11.78 -17.42
CA ALA A 100 -8.87 10.92 -17.09
C ALA A 100 -10.13 11.76 -16.80
N PRO A 101 -11.33 11.29 -17.16
CA PRO A 101 -12.56 11.98 -16.82
C PRO A 101 -12.87 11.85 -15.33
N VAL A 102 -13.60 12.83 -14.80
CA VAL A 102 -14.08 12.82 -13.41
C VAL A 102 -14.98 11.60 -13.20
N ALA A 103 -14.62 10.77 -12.22
CA ALA A 103 -15.48 9.70 -11.75
C ALA A 103 -16.79 10.28 -11.19
N ASP A 104 -17.80 10.32 -12.05
CA ASP A 104 -19.18 10.67 -11.76
C ASP A 104 -20.07 9.49 -12.12
N MET A 105 -20.55 8.78 -11.11
CA MET A 105 -21.36 7.58 -11.29
C MET A 105 -22.85 7.87 -11.47
N ARG A 106 -23.29 9.15 -11.51
CA ARG A 106 -24.71 9.52 -11.57
C ARG A 106 -25.34 9.21 -12.93
N THR A 107 -24.65 9.52 -14.02
CA THR A 107 -25.17 9.34 -15.39
C THR A 107 -24.48 8.21 -16.13
N GLU A 108 -25.22 7.55 -17.03
CA GLU A 108 -24.66 6.50 -17.89
C GLU A 108 -23.58 7.03 -18.83
N THR A 109 -23.75 8.25 -19.34
CA THR A 109 -22.76 8.91 -20.19
C THR A 109 -21.43 9.11 -19.46
N SER A 110 -21.46 9.59 -18.21
CA SER A 110 -20.27 9.75 -17.38
C SER A 110 -19.59 8.40 -17.11
N ARG A 111 -20.37 7.38 -16.74
CA ARG A 111 -19.87 6.01 -16.53
C ARG A 111 -19.20 5.45 -17.79
N ARG A 112 -19.83 5.58 -18.95
CA ARG A 112 -19.29 5.12 -20.24
C ARG A 112 -18.02 5.86 -20.63
N GLY A 113 -17.97 7.18 -20.42
CA GLY A 113 -16.78 7.99 -20.68
C GLY A 113 -15.57 7.55 -19.84
N LEU A 114 -15.79 7.30 -18.54
CA LEU A 114 -14.76 6.78 -17.64
C LEU A 114 -14.27 5.39 -18.06
N ALA A 115 -15.19 4.48 -18.38
CA ALA A 115 -14.85 3.14 -18.82
C ALA A 115 -14.07 3.13 -20.15
N MET A 116 -14.47 3.94 -21.12
CA MET A 116 -13.79 4.06 -22.41
C MET A 116 -12.37 4.59 -22.24
N TYR A 117 -12.19 5.62 -21.40
CA TYR A 117 -10.86 6.17 -21.13
C TYR A 117 -9.93 5.11 -20.54
N TRP A 118 -10.34 4.43 -19.47
CA TRP A 118 -9.50 3.42 -18.80
C TRP A 118 -9.35 2.13 -19.59
N GLY A 119 -10.34 1.75 -20.40
CA GLY A 119 -10.28 0.61 -21.32
C GLY A 119 -9.14 0.71 -22.34
N ASN A 120 -8.66 1.92 -22.66
CA ASN A 120 -7.49 2.11 -23.52
C ASN A 120 -6.15 1.75 -22.85
N ALA A 121 -6.12 1.71 -21.52
CA ALA A 121 -4.90 1.47 -20.75
C ALA A 121 -4.91 0.18 -19.94
N ILE A 122 -6.10 -0.34 -19.63
CA ILE A 122 -6.32 -1.50 -18.76
C ILE A 122 -7.22 -2.50 -19.51
N SER A 123 -6.76 -3.75 -19.59
CA SER A 123 -7.42 -4.81 -20.34
C SER A 123 -7.37 -6.12 -19.57
N ALA A 124 -8.33 -7.00 -19.82
CA ALA A 124 -8.27 -8.42 -19.47
C ALA A 124 -8.35 -9.28 -20.75
N VAL A 125 -7.88 -8.73 -21.88
CA VAL A 125 -7.75 -9.45 -23.14
C VAL A 125 -6.38 -10.11 -23.19
N ASN A 126 -6.38 -11.44 -23.10
CA ASN A 126 -5.23 -12.28 -23.34
C ASN A 126 -4.94 -12.34 -24.85
N PRO A 127 -3.75 -11.88 -25.33
CA PRO A 127 -3.43 -11.98 -26.75
C PRO A 127 -3.29 -13.42 -27.25
N ASN A 128 -3.01 -14.37 -26.35
CA ASN A 128 -2.89 -15.79 -26.68
C ASN A 128 -3.29 -16.68 -25.48
N PRO A 129 -4.60 -16.93 -25.27
CA PRO A 129 -5.09 -17.67 -24.11
C PRO A 129 -4.76 -19.16 -24.13
N THR A 130 -4.43 -19.72 -25.30
CA THR A 130 -4.05 -21.14 -25.46
C THR A 130 -2.55 -21.37 -25.25
N ARG A 131 -1.75 -20.31 -25.17
CA ARG A 131 -0.31 -20.40 -24.91
C ARG A 131 -0.03 -20.89 -23.49
N LEU A 132 0.68 -22.01 -23.40
CA LEU A 132 1.16 -22.53 -22.12
C LEU A 132 2.18 -21.58 -21.46
N PRO A 133 2.26 -21.53 -20.12
CA PRO A 133 3.31 -20.78 -19.44
C PRO A 133 4.71 -21.27 -19.84
N ASP A 134 5.63 -20.34 -20.05
CA ASP A 134 7.02 -20.69 -20.37
C ASP A 134 7.69 -21.45 -19.22
N GLY A 135 8.55 -22.43 -19.58
CA GLY A 135 9.36 -23.16 -18.61
C GLY A 135 10.30 -22.23 -17.84
N ARG A 136 11.01 -21.36 -18.58
CA ARG A 136 11.79 -20.26 -17.99
C ARG A 136 10.88 -19.05 -17.79
N HIS A 137 10.95 -18.42 -16.62
CA HIS A 137 10.14 -17.24 -16.33
C HIS A 137 10.47 -16.09 -17.33
N PRO A 138 9.48 -15.52 -18.04
CA PRO A 138 9.73 -14.51 -19.07
C PRO A 138 10.39 -13.23 -18.55
N SER A 139 10.15 -12.84 -17.29
CA SER A 139 10.86 -11.73 -16.62
C SER A 139 12.35 -11.98 -16.35
N SER A 140 12.82 -13.23 -16.48
CA SER A 140 14.23 -13.62 -16.31
C SER A 140 15.06 -13.56 -17.59
N LEU A 141 14.44 -13.19 -18.70
CA LEU A 141 15.14 -13.00 -19.96
C LEU A 141 16.06 -11.76 -19.85
N PRO A 142 17.26 -11.80 -20.44
CA PRO A 142 18.12 -10.63 -20.54
C PRO A 142 17.47 -9.56 -21.43
N PHE A 143 17.79 -8.29 -21.18
CA PHE A 143 17.16 -7.14 -21.85
C PHE A 143 17.07 -7.24 -23.38
N HIS A 144 18.12 -7.72 -24.06
CA HIS A 144 18.13 -7.85 -25.52
C HIS A 144 17.14 -8.91 -26.07
N GLN A 145 16.59 -9.77 -25.22
CA GLN A 145 15.56 -10.77 -25.55
C GLN A 145 14.15 -10.31 -25.11
N GLN A 146 14.04 -9.22 -24.36
CA GLN A 146 12.77 -8.65 -23.95
C GLN A 146 12.22 -7.80 -25.08
N VAL A 147 11.32 -8.37 -25.88
CA VAL A 147 10.70 -7.68 -27.02
C VAL A 147 9.31 -7.22 -26.63
N ASN A 148 9.01 -5.93 -26.79
CA ASN A 148 7.67 -5.37 -26.53
C ASN A 148 6.67 -5.81 -27.61
N SER A 149 6.21 -7.05 -27.51
CA SER A 149 5.27 -7.68 -28.44
C SER A 149 4.04 -8.23 -27.71
N LYS A 150 2.98 -8.52 -28.48
CA LYS A 150 1.79 -9.20 -27.97
C LYS A 150 2.12 -10.59 -27.42
N ASP A 151 3.04 -11.31 -28.06
CA ASP A 151 3.47 -12.63 -27.62
C ASP A 151 4.23 -12.57 -26.30
N TYR A 152 5.16 -11.62 -26.13
CA TYR A 152 5.88 -11.46 -24.86
C TYR A 152 4.95 -11.02 -23.73
N CYS A 153 3.99 -10.13 -24.01
CA CYS A 153 2.94 -9.79 -23.07
C CYS A 153 2.11 -11.02 -22.68
N ALA A 154 1.71 -11.87 -23.64
CA ALA A 154 0.99 -13.11 -23.37
C ALA A 154 1.82 -14.09 -22.52
N ALA A 155 3.12 -14.23 -22.80
CA ALA A 155 4.02 -15.05 -21.99
C ALA A 155 4.07 -14.59 -20.53
N LEU A 156 4.15 -13.27 -20.28
CA LEU A 156 4.15 -12.68 -18.94
C LEU A 156 2.82 -12.92 -18.21
N ILE A 157 1.69 -12.52 -18.79
CA ILE A 157 0.38 -12.64 -18.13
C ILE A 157 -0.06 -14.10 -17.94
N ASN A 158 0.33 -15.03 -18.83
CA ASN A 158 0.05 -16.44 -18.65
C ASN A 158 0.89 -17.06 -17.54
N ARG A 159 2.02 -16.44 -17.18
CA ARG A 159 2.88 -16.89 -16.08
C ARG A 159 2.41 -16.41 -14.71
N PHE A 160 1.99 -15.15 -14.57
CA PHE A 160 1.68 -14.55 -13.26
C PHE A 160 0.37 -13.77 -13.17
N GLY A 161 -0.39 -13.62 -14.26
CA GLY A 161 -1.63 -12.82 -14.29
C GLY A 161 -2.92 -13.64 -14.23
N ARG A 162 -2.86 -14.97 -14.28
CA ARG A 162 -4.06 -15.83 -14.29
C ARG A 162 -4.33 -16.45 -12.92
N HIS A 163 -5.58 -16.35 -12.47
CA HIS A 163 -6.09 -16.96 -11.24
C HIS A 163 -6.52 -18.41 -11.51
N THR A 164 -5.56 -19.33 -11.61
CA THR A 164 -5.81 -20.74 -11.98
C THR A 164 -5.95 -21.68 -10.77
N GLN A 165 -5.42 -21.30 -9.61
CA GLN A 165 -5.44 -22.11 -8.40
C GLN A 165 -6.27 -21.44 -7.32
N HIS A 166 -7.40 -22.06 -6.95
CA HIS A 166 -8.23 -21.63 -5.84
C HIS A 166 -7.86 -22.40 -4.58
N SER A 167 -7.61 -21.70 -3.47
CA SER A 167 -7.40 -22.31 -2.15
C SER A 167 -8.22 -21.61 -1.07
N GLU A 168 -8.48 -22.34 0.02
CA GLU A 168 -9.18 -21.85 1.22
C GLU A 168 -8.39 -20.76 1.94
N ALA A 169 -7.07 -20.94 2.06
CA ALA A 169 -6.18 -19.90 2.57
C ALA A 169 -6.34 -18.62 1.74
N TYR A 170 -6.23 -18.72 0.41
CA TYR A 170 -6.12 -17.54 -0.45
C TYR A 170 -7.45 -16.85 -0.79
N CYS A 171 -8.32 -17.54 -1.53
CA CYS A 171 -9.42 -16.88 -2.23
C CYS A 171 -10.81 -17.44 -1.94
N LEU A 172 -10.92 -18.69 -1.48
CA LEU A 172 -12.22 -19.30 -1.25
C LEU A 172 -12.80 -18.81 0.08
N ARG A 173 -14.02 -18.28 0.05
CA ARG A 173 -14.74 -17.75 1.22
C ARG A 173 -16.16 -18.27 1.21
N LYS A 174 -16.71 -18.57 2.39
CA LYS A 174 -18.10 -18.97 2.55
C LYS A 174 -18.99 -17.74 2.56
N ASP A 175 -19.90 -17.63 1.61
CA ASP A 175 -20.87 -16.56 1.56
C ASP A 175 -21.84 -16.67 2.74
N ARG A 176 -22.06 -15.57 3.47
CA ARG A 176 -22.90 -15.58 4.69
C ARG A 176 -24.39 -15.75 4.38
N ALA A 177 -24.84 -15.37 3.19
CA ALA A 177 -26.25 -15.42 2.81
C ALA A 177 -26.62 -16.77 2.17
N SER A 178 -25.79 -17.26 1.24
CA SER A 178 -26.05 -18.52 0.53
C SER A 178 -25.38 -19.73 1.18
N GLY A 179 -24.39 -19.54 2.05
CA GLY A 179 -23.60 -20.62 2.64
C GLY A 179 -22.64 -21.31 1.66
N GLU A 180 -22.57 -20.86 0.40
CA GLU A 180 -21.72 -21.44 -0.63
C GLU A 180 -20.28 -20.92 -0.55
N VAL A 181 -19.32 -21.79 -0.84
CA VAL A 181 -17.92 -21.39 -0.97
C VAL A 181 -17.70 -20.78 -2.36
N LYS A 182 -17.30 -19.51 -2.41
CA LYS A 182 -17.05 -18.76 -3.64
C LYS A 182 -15.69 -18.08 -3.60
N CYS A 183 -15.13 -17.81 -4.77
CA CYS A 183 -13.92 -17.00 -4.88
C CYS A 183 -14.24 -15.55 -4.48
N ARG A 184 -13.56 -15.01 -3.46
CA ARG A 184 -13.68 -13.61 -3.03
C ARG A 184 -13.33 -12.60 -4.11
N PHE A 185 -12.54 -13.03 -5.10
CA PHE A 185 -12.15 -12.22 -6.25
C PHE A 185 -13.08 -12.41 -7.46
N TYR A 186 -14.15 -13.19 -7.30
CA TYR A 186 -15.20 -13.45 -8.30
C TYR A 186 -14.70 -14.13 -9.58
N TYR A 187 -13.64 -14.94 -9.48
CA TYR A 187 -13.21 -15.81 -10.57
C TYR A 187 -14.04 -17.11 -10.61
N PRO A 188 -14.38 -17.64 -11.81
CA PRO A 188 -14.18 -17.03 -13.13
C PRO A 188 -15.06 -15.80 -13.36
N ARG A 189 -14.50 -14.75 -13.96
CA ARG A 189 -15.22 -13.50 -14.25
C ARG A 189 -15.92 -13.57 -15.63
N PRO A 190 -17.13 -13.00 -15.78
CA PRO A 190 -17.85 -13.00 -17.06
C PRO A 190 -17.06 -12.32 -18.19
N LEU A 191 -17.09 -12.90 -19.39
CA LEU A 191 -16.51 -12.30 -20.60
C LEU A 191 -17.22 -11.00 -20.96
N ARG A 192 -16.50 -10.06 -21.59
CA ARG A 192 -17.03 -8.78 -22.03
C ARG A 192 -16.31 -8.27 -23.27
N ASP A 193 -17.07 -7.82 -24.26
CA ASP A 193 -16.54 -7.23 -25.50
C ASP A 193 -16.06 -5.80 -25.31
N GLU A 194 -16.57 -5.08 -24.30
CA GLU A 194 -16.20 -3.70 -24.01
C GLU A 194 -16.02 -3.46 -22.50
N ALA A 195 -15.10 -2.55 -22.17
CA ALA A 195 -14.92 -2.06 -20.82
C ALA A 195 -16.15 -1.28 -20.35
N ALA A 196 -16.52 -1.42 -19.08
CA ALA A 196 -17.63 -0.68 -18.48
C ALA A 196 -17.43 -0.43 -17.00
N ILE A 197 -18.27 0.46 -16.45
CA ILE A 197 -18.48 0.56 -15.02
C ILE A 197 -19.67 -0.34 -14.67
N CYS A 198 -19.47 -1.29 -13.77
CA CYS A 198 -20.47 -2.25 -13.35
C CYS A 198 -20.56 -2.31 -11.82
N CYS A 199 -21.65 -2.86 -11.30
CA CYS A 199 -21.69 -3.31 -9.91
C CYS A 199 -20.59 -4.35 -9.67
N ARG A 200 -20.02 -4.41 -8.46
CA ARG A 200 -18.90 -5.31 -8.12
C ARG A 200 -19.17 -6.80 -8.43
N ASN A 201 -20.43 -7.21 -8.47
CA ASN A 201 -20.86 -8.58 -8.81
C ASN A 201 -21.07 -8.82 -10.32
N GLY A 202 -20.81 -7.83 -11.17
CA GLY A 202 -21.04 -7.93 -12.63
C GLY A 202 -22.51 -7.85 -13.05
N GLU A 203 -23.44 -7.65 -12.11
CA GLU A 203 -24.87 -7.53 -12.40
C GLU A 203 -25.18 -6.25 -13.19
N PRO A 204 -26.05 -6.33 -14.23
CA PRO A 204 -26.56 -5.16 -14.92
C PRO A 204 -27.51 -4.36 -14.00
N GLY A 205 -27.30 -3.06 -13.89
CA GLY A 205 -28.18 -2.15 -13.16
C GLY A 205 -27.45 -1.25 -12.16
N PRO A 206 -28.13 -0.27 -11.56
CA PRO A 206 -27.59 0.47 -10.43
C PRO A 206 -27.32 -0.49 -9.25
N PRO A 207 -26.26 -0.27 -8.47
CA PRO A 207 -25.98 -1.13 -7.35
C PRO A 207 -27.14 -1.17 -6.36
N ALA A 208 -27.42 -2.35 -5.80
CA ALA A 208 -28.18 -2.45 -4.56
C ALA A 208 -27.51 -1.59 -3.47
N HIS A 209 -28.24 -1.22 -2.42
CA HIS A 209 -27.84 -0.26 -1.36
C HIS A 209 -26.49 -0.55 -0.64
N LYS A 210 -25.78 -1.63 -1.00
CA LYS A 210 -24.48 -2.09 -0.48
C LYS A 210 -23.41 -2.38 -1.56
N SER A 211 -23.72 -2.25 -2.85
CA SER A 211 -22.79 -2.54 -3.94
C SER A 211 -22.16 -1.24 -4.44
N GLN A 212 -20.87 -1.25 -4.73
CA GLN A 212 -20.18 -0.09 -5.28
C GLN A 212 -19.98 -0.26 -6.79
N TRP A 213 -20.02 0.85 -7.51
CA TRP A 213 -19.59 0.89 -8.91
C TRP A 213 -18.10 0.54 -9.01
N ALA A 214 -17.71 -0.29 -9.96
CA ALA A 214 -16.34 -0.70 -10.19
C ALA A 214 -16.04 -0.75 -11.69
N PHE A 215 -14.80 -0.44 -12.06
CA PHE A 215 -14.33 -0.61 -13.44
C PHE A 215 -14.15 -2.09 -13.76
N SER A 216 -14.68 -2.51 -14.92
CA SER A 216 -14.53 -3.85 -15.48
C SER A 216 -13.97 -3.73 -16.89
N ALA A 217 -12.78 -4.28 -17.11
CA ALA A 217 -12.10 -4.24 -18.40
C ALA A 217 -12.75 -5.16 -19.45
N GLN A 218 -12.50 -4.88 -20.74
CA GLN A 218 -12.74 -5.83 -21.82
C GLN A 218 -12.01 -7.15 -21.52
N ARG A 219 -12.68 -8.29 -21.75
CA ARG A 219 -12.25 -9.60 -21.25
C ARG A 219 -12.58 -10.75 -22.20
N ASN A 220 -11.54 -11.47 -22.63
CA ASN A 220 -11.66 -12.73 -23.36
C ASN A 220 -11.18 -13.96 -22.54
N ASP A 221 -10.53 -13.75 -21.40
CA ASP A 221 -10.04 -14.80 -20.50
C ASP A 221 -10.70 -14.62 -19.12
N PRO A 222 -11.55 -15.57 -18.69
CA PRO A 222 -12.31 -15.43 -17.46
C PRO A 222 -11.44 -15.52 -16.20
N LEU A 223 -10.21 -16.04 -16.30
CA LEU A 223 -9.28 -16.20 -15.17
C LEU A 223 -8.20 -15.12 -15.12
N LEU A 224 -8.13 -14.24 -16.12
CA LEU A 224 -7.06 -13.24 -16.23
C LEU A 224 -7.35 -12.00 -15.37
N GLN A 225 -6.42 -11.59 -14.52
CA GLN A 225 -6.52 -10.29 -13.85
C GLN A 225 -6.48 -9.16 -14.87
N ALA A 226 -7.25 -8.10 -14.63
CA ALA A 226 -7.10 -6.88 -15.43
C ALA A 226 -5.69 -6.33 -15.25
N PHE A 227 -5.03 -5.97 -16.34
CA PHE A 227 -3.65 -5.52 -16.34
C PHE A 227 -3.48 -4.35 -17.32
N SER A 228 -2.41 -3.58 -17.14
CA SER A 228 -1.99 -2.61 -18.15
C SER A 228 -0.82 -3.19 -18.95
N PRO A 229 -0.95 -3.38 -20.28
CA PRO A 229 0.13 -3.95 -21.10
C PRO A 229 1.46 -3.20 -20.97
N ILE A 230 1.41 -1.86 -20.89
CA ILE A 230 2.60 -1.04 -20.71
C ILE A 230 3.23 -1.28 -19.33
N VAL A 231 2.41 -1.44 -18.30
CA VAL A 231 2.92 -1.74 -16.96
C VAL A 231 3.50 -3.15 -16.89
N THR A 232 2.81 -4.15 -17.43
CA THR A 232 3.30 -5.53 -17.47
C THR A 232 4.64 -5.64 -18.21
N LEU A 233 4.76 -5.01 -19.38
CA LEU A 233 5.99 -5.05 -20.19
C LEU A 233 7.14 -4.22 -19.60
N GLY A 234 6.85 -3.13 -18.90
CA GLY A 234 7.89 -2.28 -18.31
C GLY A 234 8.30 -2.68 -16.89
N TRP A 235 7.37 -3.22 -16.09
CA TRP A 235 7.62 -3.64 -14.72
C TRP A 235 8.15 -5.07 -14.63
N LEU A 236 7.64 -5.96 -15.50
CA LEU A 236 8.01 -7.38 -15.59
C LEU A 236 7.73 -8.17 -14.29
N ALA A 237 6.69 -7.81 -13.57
CA ALA A 237 6.20 -8.54 -12.41
C ALA A 237 4.70 -8.37 -12.28
N ASN A 238 4.08 -9.10 -11.35
CA ASN A 238 2.66 -8.98 -11.12
C ASN A 238 2.31 -7.58 -10.59
N GLY A 239 1.16 -7.07 -11.02
CA GLY A 239 0.66 -5.77 -10.58
C GLY A 239 -0.80 -5.58 -10.94
N ASP A 240 -1.42 -4.62 -10.27
CA ASP A 240 -2.83 -4.25 -10.46
C ASP A 240 -2.91 -2.75 -10.74
N LEU A 241 -3.79 -2.36 -11.65
CA LEU A 241 -4.23 -0.98 -11.87
C LEU A 241 -5.76 -0.96 -11.85
N SER A 242 -6.31 -0.27 -10.86
CA SER A 242 -7.74 -0.24 -10.58
C SER A 242 -8.23 1.21 -10.53
N PRO A 243 -8.95 1.70 -11.56
CA PRO A 243 -9.53 3.03 -11.56
C PRO A 243 -10.55 3.21 -10.43
N SER A 244 -10.45 4.34 -9.71
CA SER A 244 -11.43 4.67 -8.69
C SER A 244 -12.73 5.19 -9.30
N THR A 245 -13.85 4.86 -8.68
CA THR A 245 -15.19 5.28 -9.07
C THR A 245 -15.80 6.32 -8.12
N SER A 246 -15.19 6.56 -6.96
CA SER A 246 -15.62 7.58 -5.99
C SER A 246 -14.44 8.21 -5.22
N ILE A 247 -14.67 9.36 -4.60
CA ILE A 247 -13.72 10.00 -3.66
C ILE A 247 -13.59 9.18 -2.38
N GLU A 248 -14.71 8.68 -1.87
CA GLU A 248 -14.80 7.86 -0.67
C GLU A 248 -13.92 6.61 -0.78
N ALA A 249 -13.91 5.94 -1.93
CA ALA A 249 -13.03 4.79 -2.17
C ALA A 249 -11.55 5.17 -2.09
N VAL A 250 -11.18 6.38 -2.54
CA VAL A 250 -9.79 6.89 -2.43
C VAL A 250 -9.43 7.17 -0.98
N LEU A 251 -10.32 7.82 -0.24
CA LEU A 251 -10.11 8.10 1.19
C LEU A 251 -10.01 6.80 1.99
N LYS A 252 -10.90 5.84 1.76
CA LYS A 252 -10.86 4.50 2.39
C LYS A 252 -9.56 3.76 2.08
N TYR A 253 -9.13 3.75 0.81
CA TYR A 253 -7.87 3.12 0.43
C TYR A 253 -6.67 3.83 1.07
N ALA A 254 -6.60 5.16 0.99
CA ALA A 254 -5.54 5.94 1.57
C ALA A 254 -5.47 5.75 3.09
N ALA A 255 -6.61 5.82 3.79
CA ALA A 255 -6.71 5.56 5.22
C ALA A 255 -6.19 4.16 5.55
N LYS A 256 -6.74 3.10 4.90
CA LYS A 256 -6.28 1.71 5.09
C LYS A 256 -4.77 1.60 4.99
N TYR A 257 -4.16 2.14 3.95
CA TYR A 257 -2.72 2.02 3.73
C TYR A 257 -1.89 3.11 4.42
N CYS A 258 -2.47 4.12 5.06
CA CYS A 258 -1.74 5.05 5.90
C CYS A 258 -1.75 4.61 7.37
N THR A 259 -2.81 3.92 7.80
CA THR A 259 -3.01 3.47 9.18
C THR A 259 -2.77 1.97 9.36
N LYS A 260 -2.41 1.24 8.30
CA LYS A 260 -2.01 -0.17 8.42
C LYS A 260 -0.70 -0.23 9.18
N ASP A 261 -0.84 -0.55 10.47
CA ASP A 261 0.26 -0.86 11.36
C ASP A 261 1.11 -2.00 10.78
N GLU A 262 2.40 -1.92 11.02
CA GLU A 262 3.26 -3.09 10.86
C GLU A 262 2.79 -4.17 11.83
N VAL A 263 2.57 -5.38 11.31
CA VAL A 263 2.09 -6.49 12.14
C VAL A 263 3.18 -6.85 13.13
N LYS A 264 2.90 -6.58 14.40
CA LYS A 264 3.73 -6.97 15.53
C LYS A 264 3.72 -8.50 15.65
N SER A 265 4.87 -9.08 15.98
CA SER A 265 4.98 -10.50 16.29
C SER A 265 4.05 -10.87 17.43
N GLN A 266 3.41 -12.05 17.35
CA GLN A 266 2.61 -12.53 18.46
C GLN A 266 3.51 -12.85 19.65
N SER A 267 3.03 -12.62 20.87
CA SER A 267 3.80 -13.03 22.05
C SER A 267 3.93 -14.55 22.10
N TYR A 268 5.04 -15.06 22.63
CA TYR A 268 5.25 -16.49 22.81
C TYR A 268 4.11 -17.19 23.56
N ARG A 269 3.47 -16.46 24.49
CA ARG A 269 2.29 -16.94 25.21
C ARG A 269 1.09 -17.15 24.29
N GLN A 270 0.80 -16.21 23.40
CA GLN A 270 -0.34 -16.29 22.47
C GLN A 270 -0.14 -17.44 21.47
N ILE A 271 1.06 -17.56 20.92
CA ILE A 271 1.46 -18.65 20.02
C ILE A 271 1.28 -20.00 20.71
N ALA A 272 1.82 -20.15 21.92
CA ALA A 272 1.68 -21.37 22.71
C ALA A 272 0.20 -21.69 23.01
N GLN A 273 -0.61 -20.70 23.37
CA GLN A 273 -2.04 -20.87 23.64
C GLN A 273 -2.80 -21.36 22.39
N THR A 274 -2.55 -20.78 21.22
CA THR A 274 -3.19 -21.21 19.97
C THR A 274 -2.78 -22.64 19.62
N VAL A 275 -1.49 -22.97 19.66
CA VAL A 275 -1.01 -24.34 19.38
C VAL A 275 -1.60 -25.35 20.36
N CYS A 276 -1.61 -25.04 21.67
CA CYS A 276 -2.21 -25.90 22.69
C CYS A 276 -3.69 -26.19 22.39
N SER A 277 -4.46 -25.19 21.95
CA SER A 277 -5.89 -25.36 21.62
C SER A 277 -6.14 -26.27 20.42
N THR A 278 -5.18 -26.34 19.49
CA THR A 278 -5.25 -27.18 18.29
C THR A 278 -4.81 -28.61 18.57
N VAL A 279 -3.79 -28.79 19.43
CA VAL A 279 -3.23 -30.11 19.75
C VAL A 279 -4.12 -30.91 20.70
N THR A 280 -4.88 -30.26 21.59
CA THR A 280 -5.83 -30.94 22.50
C THR A 280 -6.94 -31.72 21.79
N HIS A 281 -7.19 -31.46 20.50
CA HIS A 281 -8.18 -32.19 19.69
C HIS A 281 -7.58 -33.37 18.89
N SER A 282 -6.25 -33.53 18.88
CA SER A 282 -5.57 -34.64 18.21
C SER A 282 -5.28 -35.76 19.21
N ARG A 283 -5.65 -37.01 18.89
CA ARG A 283 -5.32 -38.23 19.67
C ARG A 283 -3.83 -38.59 19.57
N ALA A 284 -2.93 -37.61 19.70
CA ALA A 284 -1.49 -37.84 19.57
C ALA A 284 -0.92 -38.45 20.86
N PRO A 285 -0.07 -39.50 20.78
CA PRO A 285 0.45 -40.22 21.94
C PRO A 285 1.35 -39.37 22.84
N CYS A 286 1.95 -38.29 22.32
CA CYS A 286 2.77 -37.34 23.09
C CYS A 286 2.34 -35.88 22.85
N PRO A 287 1.32 -35.38 23.57
CA PRO A 287 0.76 -34.03 23.36
C PRO A 287 1.77 -32.90 23.57
N MET A 288 2.70 -33.06 24.53
CA MET A 288 3.65 -32.01 24.89
C MET A 288 4.76 -31.83 23.85
N THR A 289 5.32 -32.90 23.30
CA THR A 289 6.30 -32.82 22.20
C THR A 289 5.66 -32.30 20.93
N SER A 290 4.41 -32.69 20.63
CA SER A 290 3.64 -32.12 19.51
C SER A 290 3.36 -30.61 19.70
N VAL A 291 3.01 -30.17 20.91
CA VAL A 291 2.87 -28.74 21.24
C VAL A 291 4.20 -28.02 21.08
N VAL A 292 5.30 -28.55 21.64
CA VAL A 292 6.61 -27.90 21.57
C VAL A 292 7.10 -27.81 20.12
N ALA A 293 7.00 -28.89 19.33
CA ALA A 293 7.38 -28.89 17.93
C ALA A 293 6.53 -27.90 17.11
N LYS A 294 5.21 -27.88 17.30
CA LYS A 294 4.33 -26.92 16.62
C LYS A 294 4.55 -25.47 17.07
N VAL A 295 4.87 -25.24 18.33
CA VAL A 295 5.24 -23.91 18.84
C VAL A 295 6.57 -23.46 18.23
N LEU A 296 7.58 -24.33 18.17
CA LEU A 296 8.87 -24.03 17.53
C LEU A 296 8.70 -23.77 16.03
N ASN A 297 7.90 -24.58 15.34
CA ASN A 297 7.56 -24.35 13.93
C ASN A 297 6.84 -23.01 13.73
N ARG A 298 5.94 -22.65 14.65
CA ARG A 298 5.26 -21.37 14.63
C ARG A 298 6.22 -20.22 14.90
N PHE A 299 7.19 -20.36 15.80
CA PHE A 299 8.22 -19.34 16.02
C PHE A 299 9.09 -19.09 14.79
N VAL A 300 9.40 -20.13 14.02
CA VAL A 300 10.14 -19.97 12.75
C VAL A 300 9.30 -19.25 11.69
N GLY A 301 7.97 -19.40 11.73
CA GLY A 301 7.03 -18.73 10.82
C GLY A 301 6.48 -17.37 11.32
N GLU A 302 6.73 -17.00 12.57
CA GLU A 302 6.30 -15.72 13.14
C GLU A 302 7.13 -14.59 12.53
N ARG A 303 6.43 -13.50 12.20
CA ARG A 303 7.03 -12.39 11.49
C ARG A 303 7.73 -11.44 12.47
N ASP A 304 9.04 -11.33 12.33
CA ASP A 304 9.78 -10.09 12.57
C ASP A 304 9.97 -9.35 11.23
N TRP A 305 10.51 -8.13 11.26
CA TRP A 305 10.82 -7.37 10.05
C TRP A 305 11.70 -8.18 9.09
N SER A 306 11.31 -8.23 7.81
CA SER A 306 12.09 -8.98 6.82
C SER A 306 13.46 -8.35 6.61
N ALA A 307 14.47 -9.13 6.20
CA ALA A 307 15.81 -8.59 5.98
C ALA A 307 15.82 -7.44 4.94
N GLN A 308 14.96 -7.50 3.92
CA GLN A 308 14.79 -6.41 2.95
C GLN A 308 14.17 -5.16 3.59
N GLU A 309 13.17 -5.32 4.45
CA GLU A 309 12.50 -4.26 5.20
C GLU A 309 13.45 -3.56 6.17
N VAL A 310 14.23 -4.32 6.94
CA VAL A 310 15.28 -3.79 7.83
C VAL A 310 16.30 -2.99 7.01
N CYS A 311 16.77 -3.54 5.89
CA CYS A 311 17.73 -2.83 5.05
C CYS A 311 17.15 -1.54 4.46
N HIS A 312 15.88 -1.53 4.04
CA HIS A 312 15.20 -0.33 3.56
C HIS A 312 15.26 0.79 4.60
N GLN A 313 14.94 0.48 5.86
CA GLN A 313 15.01 1.44 6.96
C GLN A 313 16.44 1.88 7.27
N LEU A 314 17.40 0.95 7.35
CA LEU A 314 18.81 1.26 7.63
C LEU A 314 19.46 2.15 6.55
N MET A 315 19.00 2.05 5.31
CA MET A 315 19.44 2.91 4.21
C MET A 315 18.77 4.30 4.23
N GLY A 316 17.83 4.55 5.14
CA GLY A 316 17.08 5.80 5.22
C GLY A 316 16.13 6.01 4.04
N GLU A 317 15.71 4.93 3.36
CA GLU A 317 14.75 5.04 2.28
C GLU A 317 13.35 5.34 2.84
N PRO A 318 12.62 6.33 2.30
CA PRO A 318 11.29 6.66 2.79
C PRO A 318 10.33 5.50 2.57
N LEU A 319 9.57 5.13 3.61
CA LEU A 319 8.51 4.13 3.51
C LEU A 319 7.34 4.64 2.67
N VAL A 320 7.12 5.96 2.67
CA VAL A 320 6.03 6.66 1.99
C VAL A 320 6.58 7.81 1.18
N GLU A 321 6.12 7.96 -0.06
CA GLU A 321 6.41 9.11 -0.91
C GLU A 321 5.10 9.71 -1.46
N THR A 322 5.08 11.04 -1.60
CA THR A 322 3.90 11.79 -2.04
C THR A 322 4.30 13.02 -2.85
N SER A 323 3.46 13.40 -3.81
CA SER A 323 3.64 14.64 -4.60
C SER A 323 3.32 15.91 -3.81
N ARG A 324 2.71 15.78 -2.62
CA ARG A 324 2.23 16.90 -1.79
C ARG A 324 2.94 16.92 -0.44
N VAL A 325 3.42 18.09 -0.07
CA VAL A 325 3.94 18.34 1.27
C VAL A 325 2.79 18.78 2.15
N VAL A 326 2.49 17.99 3.18
CA VAL A 326 1.51 18.33 4.23
C VAL A 326 2.24 19.04 5.35
N VAL A 327 1.64 20.10 5.86
CA VAL A 327 2.17 20.90 6.96
C VAL A 327 1.07 21.12 7.98
N THR A 328 1.39 20.85 9.24
CA THR A 328 0.48 21.12 10.36
C THR A 328 0.61 22.58 10.80
N LEU A 329 -0.52 23.29 10.83
CA LEU A 329 -0.66 24.59 11.45
C LEU A 329 -1.26 24.40 12.84
N TYR A 330 -0.49 24.76 13.86
CA TYR A 330 -0.92 24.67 15.26
C TYR A 330 -1.78 25.88 15.62
N CYS A 331 -3.09 25.67 15.70
CA CYS A 331 -4.13 26.69 15.81
C CYS A 331 -4.61 26.92 17.25
N PHE A 332 -3.80 26.61 18.25
CA PHE A 332 -4.20 26.76 19.66
C PHE A 332 -4.59 28.21 20.03
N PRO A 333 -5.43 28.40 21.06
CA PRO A 333 -5.73 29.73 21.59
C PRO A 333 -4.45 30.36 22.16
N ILE A 334 -4.34 31.68 22.03
CA ILE A 334 -3.19 32.44 22.51
C ILE A 334 -3.05 32.21 24.03
N ASN A 335 -1.82 31.93 24.49
CA ASN A 335 -1.44 31.66 25.89
C ASN A 335 -1.61 30.23 26.42
N THR A 336 -1.89 29.23 25.56
CA THR A 336 -1.91 27.82 25.99
C THR A 336 -0.52 27.18 26.18
N GLY A 337 0.56 27.85 25.76
CA GLY A 337 1.94 27.48 26.14
C GLY A 337 2.45 26.16 25.53
N GLU A 338 1.80 25.63 24.49
CA GLU A 338 2.21 24.38 23.86
C GLU A 338 3.32 24.61 22.83
N ASP A 339 4.55 24.68 23.35
CA ASP A 339 5.76 24.77 22.56
C ASP A 339 6.11 23.40 21.96
N THR A 340 6.38 23.37 20.66
CA THR A 340 6.94 22.19 20.00
C THR A 340 8.45 22.19 20.26
N PHE A 341 9.01 21.09 20.75
CA PHE A 341 10.43 20.96 21.02
C PHE A 341 11.07 19.94 20.08
N GLU A 342 12.25 20.26 19.57
CA GLU A 342 13.09 19.37 18.79
C GLU A 342 14.22 18.85 19.68
N ILE A 343 14.32 17.52 19.79
CA ILE A 343 15.42 16.86 20.50
C ILE A 343 16.53 16.62 19.48
N THR A 344 17.63 17.34 19.66
CA THR A 344 18.89 17.06 18.95
C THR A 344 19.80 16.21 19.84
N ASP A 345 20.88 15.66 19.29
CA ASP A 345 21.78 14.74 20.00
C ASP A 345 22.29 15.28 21.36
N ASN A 346 22.31 16.61 21.55
CA ASN A 346 22.78 17.25 22.79
C ASN A 346 21.83 18.28 23.41
N ASP A 347 20.81 18.79 22.70
CA ASP A 347 19.98 19.91 23.16
C ASP A 347 18.49 19.74 22.84
N ILE A 348 17.63 20.26 23.71
CA ILE A 348 16.20 20.41 23.49
C ILE A 348 15.95 21.86 23.07
N VAL A 349 15.66 22.08 21.78
CA VAL A 349 15.44 23.42 21.24
C VAL A 349 13.95 23.63 20.97
N ARG A 350 13.40 24.74 21.45
CA ARG A 350 12.03 25.16 21.09
C ARG A 350 11.99 25.46 19.59
N GLN A 351 11.11 24.75 18.88
CA GLN A 351 10.88 24.96 17.46
C GLN A 351 9.86 26.06 17.26
N GLU A 352 10.23 27.11 16.53
CA GLU A 352 9.31 28.19 16.16
C GLU A 352 8.20 27.66 15.23
N SER A 353 6.95 27.91 15.60
CA SER A 353 5.80 27.55 14.77
C SER A 353 5.74 28.41 13.50
N ILE A 354 4.95 27.98 12.53
CA ILE A 354 4.73 28.76 11.29
C ILE A 354 4.05 30.08 11.60
N ILE A 355 3.16 30.10 12.59
CA ILE A 355 2.47 31.31 13.04
C ILE A 355 3.50 32.27 13.66
N ASP A 356 4.43 31.79 14.48
CA ASP A 356 5.48 32.63 15.06
C ASP A 356 6.35 33.25 13.96
N LYS A 357 6.82 32.42 13.01
CA LYS A 357 7.59 32.88 11.84
C LYS A 357 6.81 33.89 10.99
N TYR A 358 5.49 33.70 10.86
CA TYR A 358 4.62 34.61 10.15
C TYR A 358 4.47 35.94 10.90
N ARG A 359 4.35 35.94 12.22
CA ARG A 359 4.24 37.16 13.03
C ARG A 359 5.50 38.01 12.99
N VAL A 360 6.68 37.40 12.84
CA VAL A 360 7.97 38.10 12.70
C VAL A 360 8.48 38.21 11.26
N ARG A 361 7.60 37.96 10.27
CA ARG A 361 7.94 38.01 8.83
C ARG A 361 8.54 39.35 8.39
N SER A 362 9.20 39.38 7.23
CA SER A 362 9.75 40.63 6.68
C SER A 362 8.63 41.63 6.33
N PRO A 363 8.82 42.95 6.52
CA PRO A 363 7.86 43.97 6.06
C PRO A 363 7.54 43.90 4.56
N ALA A 364 8.42 43.30 3.74
CA ALA A 364 8.19 43.11 2.31
C ALA A 364 6.99 42.19 2.00
N VAL A 365 6.53 41.39 2.97
CA VAL A 365 5.40 40.45 2.84
C VAL A 365 4.29 40.78 3.85
N GLU A 366 4.15 42.06 4.24
CA GLU A 366 3.19 42.48 5.27
C GLU A 366 1.74 42.12 4.92
N LEU A 367 1.36 42.29 3.65
CA LEU A 367 -0.01 42.09 3.17
C LEU A 367 -0.34 40.64 2.81
N VAL A 368 0.61 39.70 2.98
CA VAL A 368 0.37 38.28 2.70
C VAL A 368 -0.40 37.67 3.86
N THR A 369 -1.44 36.88 3.55
CA THR A 369 -2.23 36.16 4.56
C THR A 369 -1.46 34.98 5.15
N LEU A 370 -1.87 34.50 6.33
CA LEU A 370 -1.23 33.34 6.95
C LEU A 370 -1.38 32.09 6.06
N LEU A 371 -2.54 31.90 5.43
CA LEU A 371 -2.78 30.77 4.53
C LEU A 371 -1.83 30.80 3.32
N ASP A 372 -1.67 31.95 2.68
CA ASP A 372 -0.77 32.08 1.54
C ASP A 372 0.70 31.93 1.95
N TYR A 373 1.09 32.49 3.10
CA TYR A 373 2.42 32.33 3.67
C TYR A 373 2.75 30.86 3.94
N ALA A 374 1.83 30.13 4.58
CA ALA A 374 2.00 28.71 4.88
C ALA A 374 2.16 27.88 3.59
N ARG A 375 1.32 28.13 2.58
CA ARG A 375 1.25 27.36 1.33
C ARG A 375 2.40 27.66 0.37
N HIS A 376 2.80 28.92 0.22
CA HIS A 376 3.61 29.38 -0.90
C HIS A 376 4.99 29.94 -0.52
N TYR A 377 5.27 30.23 0.77
CA TYR A 377 6.52 30.91 1.16
C TYR A 377 7.53 30.00 1.85
N ASN A 378 8.81 30.21 1.55
CA ASN A 378 9.92 29.71 2.36
C ASN A 378 10.01 30.58 3.63
N TRP A 379 9.78 29.96 4.78
CA TRP A 379 9.61 30.69 6.04
C TRP A 379 10.92 31.25 6.60
N SER A 380 12.07 30.66 6.27
CA SER A 380 13.37 31.16 6.71
C SER A 380 13.80 32.39 5.92
N THR A 381 13.51 32.41 4.61
CA THR A 381 13.96 33.48 3.71
C THR A 381 12.87 34.51 3.40
N ASN A 382 11.62 34.27 3.82
CA ASN A 382 10.44 35.08 3.49
C ASN A 382 10.22 35.26 1.97
N ARG A 383 10.69 34.31 1.15
CA ARG A 383 10.55 34.36 -0.32
C ARG A 383 9.45 33.43 -0.83
N PRO A 384 8.69 33.84 -1.85
CA PRO A 384 7.72 32.96 -2.49
C PRO A 384 8.41 31.79 -3.21
N ARG A 385 7.71 30.66 -3.32
CA ARG A 385 8.15 29.47 -4.05
C ARG A 385 7.30 29.27 -5.32
N PRO A 386 7.50 30.05 -6.38
CA PRO A 386 6.64 30.00 -7.57
C PRO A 386 6.72 28.68 -8.34
N ARG A 387 7.84 27.95 -8.20
CA ARG A 387 8.03 26.64 -8.87
C ARG A 387 7.58 25.45 -8.02
N ALA A 388 7.37 25.64 -6.72
CA ALA A 388 6.94 24.58 -5.83
C ALA A 388 5.42 24.53 -5.79
N ARG A 389 4.87 23.33 -5.62
CA ARG A 389 3.43 23.17 -5.42
C ARG A 389 3.01 23.80 -4.09
N PRO A 390 1.77 24.32 -4.01
CA PRO A 390 1.20 24.75 -2.74
C PRO A 390 1.22 23.58 -1.75
N ARG A 391 1.69 23.84 -0.53
CA ARG A 391 1.61 22.86 0.56
C ARG A 391 0.14 22.65 0.95
N VAL A 392 -0.17 21.44 1.40
CA VAL A 392 -1.46 21.11 1.99
C VAL A 392 -1.39 21.45 3.47
N ILE A 393 -2.37 22.17 4.00
CA ILE A 393 -2.39 22.57 5.40
C ILE A 393 -3.31 21.61 6.18
N SER A 394 -2.75 21.00 7.22
CA SER A 394 -3.48 20.29 8.25
C SER A 394 -3.63 21.21 9.46
N TYR A 395 -4.80 21.25 10.09
CA TYR A 395 -5.07 22.14 11.22
C TYR A 395 -5.12 21.35 12.52
N PHE A 396 -4.41 21.80 13.55
CA PHE A 396 -4.42 21.14 14.86
C PHE A 396 -4.45 22.15 16.02
N PRO A 397 -5.40 22.07 16.95
CA PRO A 397 -6.60 21.26 16.86
C PRO A 397 -7.51 21.77 15.73
N ARG A 398 -8.37 20.89 15.23
CA ARG A 398 -9.39 21.24 14.25
C ARG A 398 -10.66 21.67 14.98
N TYR A 399 -11.05 22.94 14.84
CA TYR A 399 -12.26 23.45 15.49
C TYR A 399 -13.50 23.24 14.61
N PRO A 400 -14.65 22.89 15.22
CA PRO A 400 -15.88 22.64 14.48
C PRO A 400 -16.49 23.93 13.93
N SER A 401 -17.04 23.85 12.72
CA SER A 401 -17.75 24.96 12.07
C SER A 401 -19.21 25.12 12.55
N ASN A 402 -19.66 24.27 13.48
CA ASN A 402 -21.00 24.34 14.05
C ASN A 402 -21.11 25.52 15.01
N ARG A 403 -22.03 26.45 14.72
CA ARG A 403 -22.30 27.64 15.54
C ARG A 403 -22.70 27.36 16.99
N GLU A 404 -23.31 26.20 17.22
CA GLU A 404 -23.78 25.80 18.54
C GLU A 404 -22.66 25.16 19.39
N ASP A 405 -21.50 24.87 18.79
CA ASP A 405 -20.38 24.29 19.50
C ASP A 405 -19.65 25.33 20.37
N ILE A 406 -19.26 24.94 21.58
CA ILE A 406 -18.53 25.79 22.51
C ILE A 406 -17.19 26.30 21.95
N LYS A 407 -16.59 25.56 20.99
CA LYS A 407 -15.34 25.92 20.31
C LYS A 407 -15.54 26.67 19.00
N TYR A 408 -16.77 27.07 18.66
CA TYR A 408 -17.04 27.83 17.44
C TYR A 408 -16.31 29.19 17.40
N GLU A 409 -16.13 29.81 18.57
CA GLU A 409 -15.39 31.06 18.69
C GLU A 409 -13.94 30.92 18.23
N ASP A 410 -13.28 29.79 18.57
CA ASP A 410 -11.94 29.47 18.08
C ASP A 410 -11.91 29.14 16.59
N PHE A 411 -12.96 28.50 16.08
CA PHE A 411 -13.12 28.31 14.63
C PHE A 411 -13.14 29.66 13.90
N CYS A 412 -13.94 30.62 14.38
CA CYS A 412 -14.00 31.97 13.83
C CYS A 412 -12.66 32.70 13.93
N ARG A 413 -11.96 32.57 15.06
CA ARG A 413 -10.60 33.13 15.24
C ARG A 413 -9.63 32.61 14.19
N VAL A 414 -9.57 31.29 14.02
CA VAL A 414 -8.66 30.67 13.04
C VAL A 414 -9.02 31.10 11.63
N LYS A 415 -10.31 31.21 11.30
CA LYS A 415 -10.74 31.77 10.01
C LYS A 415 -10.24 33.18 9.76
N MET A 416 -10.40 34.07 10.74
CA MET A 416 -9.88 35.43 10.63
C MET A 416 -8.36 35.42 10.44
N MET A 417 -7.63 34.60 11.20
CA MET A 417 -6.17 34.47 11.08
C MET A 417 -5.71 33.98 9.70
N LEU A 418 -6.40 32.98 9.13
CA LEU A 418 -5.99 32.40 7.85
C LEU A 418 -6.09 33.40 6.70
N HIS A 419 -7.09 34.27 6.75
CA HIS A 419 -7.55 35.05 5.60
C HIS A 419 -7.22 36.54 5.65
N HIS A 420 -6.74 37.03 6.79
CA HIS A 420 -6.37 38.43 6.97
C HIS A 420 -4.92 38.58 7.43
N PRO A 421 -4.17 39.57 6.92
CA PRO A 421 -2.82 39.86 7.40
C PRO A 421 -2.83 40.33 8.86
N PHE A 422 -1.91 39.82 9.67
CA PHE A 422 -1.80 40.22 11.08
C PHE A 422 -0.36 40.07 11.62
N ARG A 423 -0.03 40.83 12.66
CA ARG A 423 1.20 40.68 13.48
C ARG A 423 0.84 40.27 14.91
N VAL A 424 -0.19 40.92 15.45
CA VAL A 424 -0.89 40.54 16.68
C VAL A 424 -2.26 40.02 16.26
N VAL A 425 -2.66 38.88 16.79
CA VAL A 425 -3.93 38.23 16.40
C VAL A 425 -5.11 39.12 16.78
N ASP A 426 -5.09 39.70 17.98
CA ASP A 426 -6.18 40.53 18.51
C ASP A 426 -6.46 41.78 17.67
N ASP A 427 -5.51 42.26 16.87
CA ASP A 427 -5.72 43.36 15.90
C ASP A 427 -6.81 43.02 14.87
N LEU A 428 -7.06 41.73 14.63
CA LEU A 428 -8.12 41.27 13.74
C LEU A 428 -9.54 41.55 14.28
N LEU A 429 -9.70 41.79 15.58
CA LEU A 429 -10.96 42.29 16.17
C LEU A 429 -11.17 43.79 15.93
N LEU A 430 -10.12 44.50 15.51
CA LEU A 430 -10.12 45.92 15.15
C LEU A 430 -10.11 46.11 13.61
N ALA A 431 -10.33 45.04 12.86
CA ALA A 431 -10.29 45.07 11.41
C ALA A 431 -11.51 45.78 10.81
N PHE A 432 -11.38 46.22 9.55
CA PHE A 432 -12.47 46.84 8.76
C PHE A 432 -13.00 48.17 9.29
N ASP A 433 -12.18 48.95 10.02
CA ASP A 433 -12.60 50.19 10.70
C ASP A 433 -13.73 49.99 11.72
N GLU A 434 -13.95 48.75 12.16
CA GLU A 434 -14.95 48.33 13.13
C GLU A 434 -14.27 47.72 14.37
N HIS A 435 -14.98 47.70 15.49
CA HIS A 435 -14.50 47.08 16.72
C HIS A 435 -15.45 45.93 17.13
N PHE A 436 -14.98 44.70 17.00
CA PHE A 436 -15.71 43.50 17.37
C PHE A 436 -15.35 43.06 18.79
N THR A 437 -16.35 42.55 19.52
CA THR A 437 -16.12 42.00 20.88
C THR A 437 -15.88 40.50 20.88
N THR A 438 -16.29 39.83 19.80
CA THR A 438 -16.11 38.39 19.58
C THR A 438 -15.58 38.09 18.18
N TRP A 439 -14.86 36.99 18.05
CA TRP A 439 -14.43 36.42 16.78
C TRP A 439 -15.61 36.05 15.90
N THR A 440 -16.70 35.58 16.51
CA THR A 440 -17.95 35.29 15.79
C THR A 440 -18.50 36.52 15.08
N GLU A 441 -18.56 37.68 15.74
CA GLU A 441 -18.98 38.94 15.12
C GLU A 441 -18.07 39.35 13.97
N ALA A 442 -16.74 39.29 14.18
CA ALA A 442 -15.74 39.65 13.18
C ALA A 442 -15.84 38.75 11.93
N TYR A 443 -15.94 37.43 12.14
CA TYR A 443 -16.06 36.46 11.04
C TYR A 443 -17.39 36.60 10.28
N ASP A 444 -18.48 36.88 10.98
CA ASP A 444 -19.76 37.17 10.36
C ASP A 444 -19.73 38.41 9.46
N TYR A 445 -19.10 39.48 9.96
CA TYR A 445 -18.89 40.70 9.18
C TYR A 445 -18.07 40.39 7.93
N CYS A 446 -16.94 39.68 8.09
CA CYS A 446 -16.09 39.23 7.01
C CYS A 446 -16.89 38.44 5.96
N ARG A 447 -17.68 37.44 6.37
CA ARG A 447 -18.51 36.64 5.45
C ARG A 447 -19.52 37.48 4.67
N ARG A 448 -20.10 38.51 5.27
CA ARG A 448 -21.11 39.35 4.60
C ARG A 448 -20.47 40.29 3.58
N HIS A 449 -19.31 40.88 3.89
CA HIS A 449 -18.70 41.92 3.07
C HIS A 449 -17.64 41.41 2.08
N HIS A 450 -16.97 40.30 2.39
CA HIS A 450 -15.84 39.76 1.62
C HIS A 450 -16.18 38.45 0.91
N GLN A 451 -17.46 38.22 0.66
CA GLN A 451 -18.01 36.99 0.11
C GLN A 451 -17.34 36.61 -1.23
N GLY A 452 -16.69 35.44 -1.27
CA GLY A 452 -16.01 34.93 -2.46
C GLY A 452 -14.62 35.54 -2.77
N THR A 453 -14.11 36.42 -1.91
CA THR A 453 -12.76 37.02 -2.10
C THR A 453 -11.63 36.20 -1.48
N HIS A 454 -11.94 35.38 -0.47
CA HIS A 454 -10.95 34.57 0.22
C HIS A 454 -10.60 33.30 -0.56
N ALA A 455 -9.31 32.94 -0.52
CA ALA A 455 -8.85 31.67 -1.05
C ALA A 455 -9.52 30.50 -0.28
N PRO A 456 -9.82 29.38 -0.95
CA PRO A 456 -10.41 28.24 -0.26
C PRO A 456 -9.41 27.64 0.75
N ASP A 457 -9.89 27.39 1.95
CA ASP A 457 -9.24 26.59 2.98
C ASP A 457 -10.02 25.30 3.26
N THR A 458 -9.43 24.40 4.03
CA THR A 458 -9.98 23.07 4.33
C THR A 458 -10.40 22.94 5.80
N LEU A 459 -10.53 24.02 6.57
CA LEU A 459 -10.94 23.95 7.98
C LEU A 459 -12.40 23.47 8.10
N ASP A 460 -13.25 23.91 7.17
CA ASP A 460 -14.71 23.68 7.16
C ASP A 460 -15.10 22.34 6.57
N ALA A 461 -14.15 21.61 6.00
CA ALA A 461 -14.44 20.28 5.49
C ALA A 461 -14.89 19.45 6.70
N THR A 462 -16.19 19.19 6.80
CA THR A 462 -16.72 18.22 7.75
C THR A 462 -16.01 16.91 7.47
N GLU A 463 -15.61 16.20 8.51
CA GLU A 463 -15.34 14.77 8.38
C GLU A 463 -16.64 14.18 7.82
N GLU A 464 -16.72 13.99 6.51
CA GLU A 464 -17.85 13.32 5.88
C GLU A 464 -17.96 11.97 6.58
N GLU A 465 -19.15 11.76 7.15
CA GLU A 465 -19.72 10.55 7.75
C GLU A 465 -18.71 9.46 8.10
N THR A 466 -18.60 9.15 9.40
CA THR A 466 -18.00 7.93 9.93
C THR A 466 -18.03 6.83 8.89
N LEU A 467 -16.87 6.60 8.29
CA LEU A 467 -16.70 5.61 7.24
C LEU A 467 -17.16 4.30 7.86
N GLU A 468 -18.37 3.84 7.51
CA GLU A 468 -18.82 2.53 7.95
C GLU A 468 -17.72 1.55 7.52
N GLU A 469 -17.16 0.85 8.52
CA GLU A 469 -16.25 -0.25 8.31
C GLU A 469 -16.99 -1.29 7.48
N GLU A 470 -16.92 -1.17 6.15
CA GLU A 470 -17.06 -2.36 5.33
C GLU A 470 -16.00 -3.31 5.88
N GLU A 471 -16.48 -4.43 6.40
CA GLU A 471 -15.71 -5.54 6.99
C GLU A 471 -14.73 -6.07 5.93
N PHE A 472 -13.66 -5.32 5.69
CA PHE A 472 -12.71 -5.56 4.62
C PHE A 472 -11.71 -6.60 5.10
N GLU A 473 -11.89 -7.80 4.54
CA GLU A 473 -10.86 -8.73 4.12
C GLU A 473 -9.78 -9.05 5.16
N ALA A 474 -9.85 -10.28 5.71
CA ALA A 474 -8.80 -10.87 6.53
C ALA A 474 -7.41 -10.57 5.98
N ASN A 475 -6.54 -10.12 6.88
CA ASN A 475 -5.16 -9.72 6.66
C ASN A 475 -4.48 -10.61 5.61
N GLU A 476 -4.12 -10.06 4.45
CA GLU A 476 -3.42 -10.79 3.38
C GLU A 476 -2.14 -11.49 3.89
N GLN A 477 -1.55 -10.94 4.96
CA GLN A 477 -0.38 -11.52 5.62
C GLN A 477 -0.73 -12.79 6.44
N GLN A 478 -1.95 -12.88 6.99
CA GLN A 478 -2.45 -14.08 7.69
C GLN A 478 -2.62 -15.23 6.69
N VAL A 479 -3.21 -14.92 5.54
CA VAL A 479 -3.42 -15.85 4.43
C VAL A 479 -2.12 -16.40 3.86
N GLU A 480 -1.09 -15.55 3.75
CA GLU A 480 0.22 -15.96 3.23
C GLU A 480 1.05 -16.72 4.29
N ALA A 481 0.92 -16.37 5.57
CA ALA A 481 1.51 -17.13 6.68
C ALA A 481 0.95 -18.57 6.72
N ASP A 482 -0.36 -18.74 6.52
CA ASP A 482 -1.00 -20.06 6.45
C ASP A 482 -0.46 -20.89 5.25
N LEU A 483 -0.22 -20.26 4.08
CA LEU A 483 0.36 -20.91 2.91
C LEU A 483 1.84 -21.32 3.10
N ILE A 484 2.63 -20.50 3.82
CA ILE A 484 4.03 -20.82 4.15
C ILE A 484 4.07 -22.00 5.13
N GLN A 485 3.14 -22.07 6.08
CA GLN A 485 3.02 -23.18 7.01
C GLN A 485 2.75 -24.50 6.28
N GLU A 486 1.77 -24.51 5.36
CA GLU A 486 1.49 -25.69 4.51
C GLU A 486 2.69 -26.05 3.61
N GLY A 487 3.39 -25.05 3.04
CA GLY A 487 4.56 -25.27 2.19
C GLY A 487 5.76 -25.87 2.91
N TRP A 488 6.02 -25.46 4.16
CA TRP A 488 7.05 -26.06 5.01
C TRP A 488 6.67 -27.45 5.50
N GLU A 489 5.40 -27.71 5.83
CA GLU A 489 4.91 -29.05 6.18
C GLU A 489 5.13 -30.03 5.01
N VAL A 490 4.91 -29.59 3.77
CA VAL A 490 5.21 -30.38 2.56
C VAL A 490 6.72 -30.52 2.29
N LEU A 491 7.52 -29.48 2.56
CA LEU A 491 8.99 -29.53 2.38
C LEU A 491 9.66 -30.42 3.43
N ALA A 492 9.18 -30.39 4.67
CA ALA A 492 9.58 -31.27 5.75
C ALA A 492 9.21 -32.73 5.45
N ALA A 493 8.10 -32.96 4.74
CA ALA A 493 7.73 -34.28 4.23
C ALA A 493 8.56 -34.75 3.02
N GLY A 494 9.36 -33.88 2.39
CA GLY A 494 10.08 -34.13 1.14
C GLY A 494 11.55 -34.56 1.27
N VAL A 495 12.03 -34.90 2.47
CA VAL A 495 13.43 -35.33 2.67
C VAL A 495 13.61 -36.78 2.20
N PRO A 496 14.65 -37.11 1.40
CA PRO A 496 14.86 -38.48 0.93
C PRO A 496 15.19 -39.42 2.10
N GLY A 497 14.32 -40.40 2.37
CA GLY A 497 14.53 -41.46 3.37
C GLY A 497 13.39 -41.71 4.35
N HIS A 498 12.30 -40.93 4.32
CA HIS A 498 11.18 -41.14 5.23
C HIS A 498 10.19 -42.20 4.71
N GLU A 499 10.45 -43.47 5.02
CA GLU A 499 9.35 -44.36 5.41
C GLU A 499 9.01 -44.00 6.86
N HIS A 500 7.74 -43.78 7.17
CA HIS A 500 7.29 -43.42 8.51
C HIS A 500 7.64 -44.53 9.51
N VAL A 501 8.72 -44.35 10.26
CA VAL A 501 8.94 -44.97 11.57
C VAL A 501 9.37 -43.84 12.50
N GLU A 502 8.54 -43.53 13.48
CA GLU A 502 8.90 -42.65 14.59
C GLU A 502 9.91 -43.39 15.48
N ASP A 503 11.20 -43.30 15.16
CA ASP A 503 12.25 -43.80 16.05
C ASP A 503 12.66 -42.65 17.00
N GLU A 504 12.34 -42.80 18.29
CA GLU A 504 12.77 -41.85 19.31
C GLU A 504 14.28 -42.04 19.63
N PRO A 505 15.03 -40.99 20.03
CA PRO A 505 16.45 -41.08 20.38
C PRO A 505 16.77 -42.09 21.51
N THR A 506 15.76 -42.56 22.22
CA THR A 506 15.84 -43.60 23.26
C THR A 506 15.92 -45.03 22.72
N ASP A 507 15.67 -45.25 21.43
CA ASP A 507 15.61 -46.59 20.81
C ASP A 507 16.95 -47.06 20.21
N LEU A 508 18.06 -46.34 20.46
CA LEU A 508 19.41 -46.79 20.09
C LEU A 508 19.74 -48.14 20.75
N GLY A 509 19.84 -49.20 19.93
CA GLY A 509 20.07 -50.58 20.38
C GLY A 509 18.83 -51.48 20.39
N LEU A 510 17.65 -50.95 20.08
CA LEU A 510 16.37 -51.68 20.07
C LEU A 510 15.63 -51.60 18.72
N ARG A 511 16.14 -50.84 17.75
CA ARG A 511 15.54 -50.75 16.41
C ARG A 511 15.63 -52.11 15.71
N ASN A 512 14.69 -52.41 14.81
CA ASN A 512 14.73 -53.64 14.02
C ASN A 512 16.09 -53.81 13.30
N MET A 513 16.67 -52.71 12.80
CA MET A 513 18.01 -52.71 12.21
C MET A 513 19.14 -52.99 13.21
N ASP A 514 18.99 -52.66 14.49
CA ASP A 514 19.95 -52.98 15.55
C ASP A 514 19.80 -54.42 16.02
N VAL A 515 18.58 -54.97 16.01
CA VAL A 515 18.27 -56.35 16.41
C VAL A 515 18.64 -57.36 15.30
N GLU A 516 18.48 -56.98 14.03
CA GLU A 516 18.82 -57.81 12.86
C GLU A 516 20.31 -57.77 12.51
N TYR A 517 21.08 -56.84 13.08
CA TYR A 517 22.52 -56.72 12.85
C TYR A 517 23.31 -57.62 13.82
N ASP A 518 24.19 -58.47 13.30
CA ASP A 518 25.07 -59.30 14.12
C ASP A 518 26.27 -58.50 14.67
N TRP A 519 26.08 -57.96 15.86
CA TRP A 519 27.11 -57.21 16.59
C TRP A 519 28.32 -58.04 17.04
N HIS A 520 28.26 -59.38 16.98
CA HIS A 520 29.41 -60.23 17.32
C HIS A 520 30.45 -60.28 16.19
N SER A 521 30.14 -59.74 15.02
CA SER A 521 31.08 -59.66 13.88
C SER A 521 32.21 -58.63 14.05
N HIS A 522 32.15 -57.79 15.10
CA HIS A 522 33.14 -56.75 15.40
C HIS A 522 33.84 -56.92 16.77
N ALA A 523 33.86 -58.14 17.31
CA ALA A 523 34.64 -58.50 18.51
C ALA A 523 35.93 -59.25 18.14
#